data_AF-A0A3A4ZLA2-F1
#
_entry.id   AF-A0A3A4ZLA2-F1
#
_cell.length_a   1.000
_cell.length_b   1.000
_cell.length_c   1.000
_cell.angle_alpha   90.00
_cell.angle_beta   90.00
_cell.angle_gamma   90.00
#
_symmetry.space_group_name_H-M   'P 1'
#
loop_
_entity.id
_entity.type
_entity.pdbx_description
1 polymer ?
#
loop_
_entity_poly.entity_id
_entity_poly.type
_entity_poly.pdbx_seq_one_letter_code
_entity_poly.pdbx_strand_id
1 'polypeptide(L)'
;MTEVWKTDKEIKQLSSPDIEIGNSMIFLGLDLNKNSTGASALLSDGTLWFSRVFVGGKNYPFDSLELLVEYNKFFSNLVDNLCPVYGRLYVAIEQLNVFSPKLQALTLTLAQISGICVMSMLGVVPTARLKMFHNKTVKKFITGSGNATKEMMINEIEKMYPRPSGFPKSLSSDRADSIAMAYTYLWVWNHRNNQDKSVEQLANHAVRSKIARQLEI
;
A
#
# COMPACT_ATOMS: atom_id res chain seq x y z
N MET A 1 0.73 -19.15 -9.13
CA MET A 1 0.47 -18.40 -7.89
C MET A 1 1.16 -19.14 -6.77
N THR A 2 2.29 -18.62 -6.29
CA THR A 2 3.08 -19.21 -5.21
C THR A 2 3.16 -18.13 -4.14
N GLU A 3 2.30 -18.23 -3.12
CA GLU A 3 2.32 -17.32 -1.97
C GLU A 3 3.56 -17.55 -1.12
N VAL A 4 4.17 -16.48 -0.60
CA VAL A 4 5.14 -16.61 0.49
C VAL A 4 4.68 -15.75 1.66
N TRP A 5 3.95 -16.38 2.57
CA TRP A 5 3.65 -15.81 3.89
C TRP A 5 4.93 -15.83 4.73
N LYS A 6 5.79 -14.82 4.56
CA LYS A 6 7.05 -14.73 5.30
C LYS A 6 6.79 -14.28 6.74
N THR A 7 7.15 -15.14 7.69
CA THR A 7 7.25 -14.83 9.12
C THR A 7 8.32 -13.79 9.40
N ASP A 8 8.34 -13.22 10.62
CA ASP A 8 9.31 -12.18 10.98
C ASP A 8 10.78 -12.63 10.91
N LYS A 9 11.03 -13.95 11.02
CA LYS A 9 12.34 -14.55 10.81
C LYS A 9 12.72 -14.67 9.33
N GLU A 10 11.76 -14.91 8.44
CA GLU A 10 12.00 -15.11 7.00
C GLU A 10 12.21 -13.79 6.26
N ILE A 11 11.72 -12.67 6.81
CA ILE A 11 12.01 -11.33 6.26
C ILE A 11 13.45 -10.90 6.53
N LYS A 12 14.09 -11.37 7.62
CA LYS A 12 15.55 -11.16 7.80
C LYS A 12 16.40 -11.92 6.78
N GLN A 13 15.83 -12.91 6.08
CA GLN A 13 16.46 -13.66 5.00
C GLN A 13 16.07 -13.14 3.60
N LEU A 14 15.22 -12.11 3.49
CA LEU A 14 14.95 -11.42 2.21
C LEU A 14 16.15 -10.64 1.67
N SER A 15 17.25 -10.57 2.43
CA SER A 15 18.57 -10.17 1.92
C SER A 15 19.24 -11.26 1.05
N SER A 16 18.59 -12.41 0.80
CA SER A 16 19.08 -13.38 -0.17
C SER A 16 18.73 -12.91 -1.60
N PRO A 17 19.72 -12.69 -2.48
CA PRO A 17 19.56 -12.09 -3.80
C PRO A 17 18.89 -12.99 -4.85
N ASP A 18 18.30 -14.12 -4.45
CA ASP A 18 17.88 -15.20 -5.36
C ASP A 18 16.47 -15.03 -5.93
N ILE A 19 15.79 -13.92 -5.64
CA ILE A 19 14.63 -13.51 -6.44
C ILE A 19 15.12 -12.39 -7.36
N GLU A 20 15.35 -12.71 -8.64
CA GLU A 20 15.53 -11.70 -9.70
C GLU A 20 14.22 -10.92 -9.84
N ILE A 21 13.99 -9.95 -8.96
CA ILE A 21 12.83 -9.07 -9.02
C ILE A 21 13.20 -7.84 -9.85
N GLY A 22 13.58 -8.08 -11.10
CA GLY A 22 13.85 -7.02 -12.07
C GLY A 22 12.66 -6.08 -12.20
N ASN A 23 12.91 -4.76 -12.26
CA ASN A 23 11.98 -3.65 -12.58
C ASN A 23 10.55 -3.70 -12.00
N SER A 24 10.27 -4.55 -11.01
CA SER A 24 8.93 -4.77 -10.51
C SER A 24 8.50 -3.56 -9.69
N MET A 25 7.23 -3.23 -9.81
CA MET A 25 6.63 -2.13 -9.05
C MET A 25 6.07 -2.70 -7.75
N ILE A 26 6.35 -2.01 -6.65
CA ILE A 26 5.77 -2.33 -5.34
C ILE A 26 4.65 -1.35 -5.04
N PHE A 27 3.53 -1.89 -4.55
CA PHE A 27 2.42 -1.15 -4.00
C PHE A 27 2.38 -1.37 -2.50
N LEU A 28 2.84 -0.38 -1.74
CA LEU A 28 2.86 -0.37 -0.28
C LEU A 28 1.60 0.30 0.25
N GLY A 29 0.78 -0.41 1.01
CA GLY A 29 -0.35 0.14 1.75
C GLY A 29 -0.02 0.27 3.23
N LEU A 30 -0.35 1.42 3.80
CA LEU A 30 -0.14 1.71 5.22
C LEU A 30 -1.46 2.13 5.87
N ASP A 31 -1.81 1.44 6.95
CA ASP A 31 -2.87 1.82 7.87
C ASP A 31 -2.22 2.47 9.09
N LEU A 32 -2.15 3.81 9.10
CA LEU A 32 -1.44 4.57 10.11
C LEU A 32 -2.34 4.79 11.32
N ASN A 33 -1.99 4.20 12.46
CA ASN A 33 -2.68 4.43 13.73
C ASN A 33 -1.69 4.74 14.85
N LYS A 34 -2.15 5.39 15.92
CA LYS A 34 -1.25 5.74 17.04
C LYS A 34 -0.68 4.49 17.74
N ASN A 35 -1.52 3.45 17.88
CA ASN A 35 -1.21 2.26 18.67
C ASN A 35 -0.71 1.09 17.82
N SER A 36 -1.12 1.03 16.57
CA SER A 36 -0.80 -0.07 15.68
C SER A 36 -0.83 0.39 14.24
N THR A 37 0.27 0.24 13.52
CA THR A 37 0.34 0.57 12.10
C THR A 37 0.44 -0.71 11.29
N GLY A 38 -0.54 -0.92 10.41
CA GLY A 38 -0.47 -1.96 9.40
C GLY A 38 0.41 -1.53 8.23
N ALA A 39 1.28 -2.42 7.75
CA ALA A 39 2.08 -2.20 6.55
C ALA A 39 2.10 -3.46 5.70
N SER A 40 1.63 -3.35 4.45
CA SER A 40 1.56 -4.47 3.53
C SER A 40 1.99 -4.06 2.13
N ALA A 41 2.76 -4.90 1.45
CA ALA A 41 3.20 -4.62 0.09
C ALA A 41 2.75 -5.70 -0.89
N LEU A 42 2.29 -5.26 -2.04
CA LEU A 42 1.97 -6.07 -3.20
C LEU A 42 2.98 -5.82 -4.31
N LEU A 43 3.27 -6.85 -5.09
CA LEU A 43 3.95 -6.71 -6.38
C LEU A 43 2.94 -6.32 -7.48
N SER A 44 3.45 -5.89 -8.63
CA SER A 44 2.62 -5.46 -9.77
C SER A 44 1.72 -6.55 -10.36
N ASP A 45 2.01 -7.82 -10.11
CA ASP A 45 1.18 -8.96 -10.50
C ASP A 45 0.05 -9.25 -9.49
N GLY A 46 -0.01 -8.51 -8.37
CA GLY A 46 -0.98 -8.69 -7.30
C GLY A 46 -0.52 -9.61 -6.17
N THR A 47 0.68 -10.20 -6.27
CA THR A 47 1.24 -11.07 -5.23
C THR A 47 1.47 -10.28 -3.94
N LEU A 48 0.94 -10.78 -2.83
CA LEU A 48 1.24 -10.25 -1.49
C LEU A 48 2.66 -10.63 -1.09
N TRP A 49 3.54 -9.64 -1.04
CA TRP A 49 4.96 -9.86 -0.75
C TRP A 49 5.25 -9.88 0.75
N PHE A 50 4.67 -8.93 1.51
CA PHE A 50 4.68 -8.99 2.97
C PHE A 50 3.46 -8.28 3.56
N SER A 51 3.12 -8.63 4.80
CA SER A 51 2.14 -7.92 5.63
C SER A 51 2.54 -7.97 7.10
N ARG A 52 2.63 -6.81 7.73
CA ARG A 52 3.10 -6.63 9.12
C ARG A 52 2.23 -5.64 9.88
N VAL A 53 2.28 -5.75 11.21
CA VAL A 53 1.73 -4.75 12.12
C VAL A 53 2.85 -4.31 13.04
N PHE A 54 3.18 -3.03 12.99
CA PHE A 54 3.98 -2.38 14.01
C PHE A 54 3.06 -2.01 15.16
N VAL A 55 3.36 -2.42 16.39
CA VAL A 55 2.60 -2.01 17.57
C VAL A 55 3.37 -0.88 18.24
N GLY A 56 2.86 0.35 18.09
CA GLY A 56 3.32 1.48 18.88
C GLY A 56 2.99 1.19 20.34
N GLY A 57 3.99 1.25 21.22
CA GLY A 57 3.84 0.85 22.62
C GLY A 57 2.56 1.43 23.24
N LYS A 58 1.77 0.59 23.93
CA LYS A 58 0.41 0.90 24.45
C LYS A 58 0.31 2.15 25.35
N ASN A 59 1.43 2.77 25.71
CA ASN A 59 1.54 3.78 26.76
C ASN A 59 2.17 5.10 26.29
N TYR A 60 2.49 5.28 25.01
CA TYR A 60 3.06 6.54 24.57
C TYR A 60 1.99 7.65 24.56
N PRO A 61 2.25 8.81 25.19
CA PRO A 61 1.45 10.01 25.01
C PRO A 61 1.29 10.35 23.53
N PHE A 62 0.21 11.05 23.18
CA PHE A 62 -0.10 11.45 21.80
C PHE A 62 1.04 12.25 21.12
N ASP A 63 1.92 12.88 21.90
CA ASP A 63 2.99 13.74 21.39
C ASP A 63 4.39 13.25 21.82
N SER A 64 4.51 11.96 22.14
CA SER A 64 5.80 11.38 22.55
C SER A 64 6.82 11.40 21.43
N LEU A 65 7.96 12.04 21.67
CA LEU A 65 9.11 12.00 20.77
C LEU A 65 9.60 10.57 20.56
N GLU A 66 9.55 9.73 21.59
CA GLU A 66 9.93 8.32 21.53
C GLU A 66 9.06 7.55 20.54
N LEU A 67 7.74 7.80 20.52
CA LEU A 67 6.83 7.21 19.55
C LEU A 67 7.24 7.60 18.12
N LEU A 68 7.52 8.88 17.88
CA LEU A 68 7.94 9.38 16.57
C LEU A 68 9.29 8.80 16.13
N VAL A 69 10.23 8.61 17.06
CA VAL A 69 11.53 7.96 16.81
C VAL A 69 11.34 6.50 16.40
N GLU A 70 10.48 5.75 17.09
CA GLU A 70 10.19 4.36 16.73
C GLU A 70 9.50 4.25 15.36
N TYR A 71 8.57 5.16 15.05
CA TYR A 71 8.00 5.25 13.70
C TYR A 71 9.04 5.57 12.62
N ASN A 72 9.95 6.50 12.89
CA ASN A 72 11.02 6.82 11.96
C ASN A 72 11.93 5.61 11.71
N LYS A 73 12.32 4.88 12.76
CA LYS A 73 13.09 3.63 12.62
C LYS A 73 12.32 2.58 11.83
N PHE A 74 11.02 2.41 12.10
CA PHE A 74 10.18 1.46 11.39
C PHE A 74 10.11 1.78 9.89
N PHE A 75 9.81 3.04 9.51
CA PHE A 75 9.73 3.42 8.10
C PHE A 75 11.09 3.44 7.41
N SER A 76 12.16 3.85 8.09
CA SER A 76 13.52 3.80 7.52
C SER A 76 13.91 2.35 7.23
N ASN A 77 13.73 1.44 8.19
CA ASN A 77 13.97 0.01 7.96
C ASN A 77 13.08 -0.53 6.84
N LEU A 78 11.82 -0.11 6.76
CA LEU A 78 10.93 -0.53 5.68
C LEU A 78 11.53 -0.13 4.34
N VAL A 79 11.82 1.15 4.15
CA VAL A 79 12.45 1.71 2.96
C VAL A 79 13.76 0.98 2.63
N ASP A 80 14.68 0.82 3.57
CA ASP A 80 15.97 0.18 3.35
C ASP A 80 15.85 -1.28 2.87
N ASN A 81 14.78 -1.98 3.25
CA ASN A 81 14.50 -3.33 2.77
C ASN A 81 13.74 -3.36 1.44
N LEU A 82 12.98 -2.30 1.11
CA LEU A 82 12.21 -2.20 -0.15
C LEU A 82 13.00 -1.59 -1.30
N CYS A 83 14.02 -0.75 -1.04
CA CYS A 83 14.62 0.10 -2.07
C CYS A 83 15.78 -0.52 -2.85
N PRO A 84 16.71 -1.26 -2.22
CA PRO A 84 17.82 -1.87 -2.95
C PRO A 84 17.38 -2.94 -3.95
N VAL A 85 16.14 -3.43 -3.84
CA VAL A 85 15.64 -4.59 -4.58
C VAL A 85 14.66 -4.19 -5.70
N TYR A 86 14.14 -2.95 -5.73
CA TYR A 86 13.00 -2.60 -6.62
C TYR A 86 13.09 -1.19 -7.21
N GLY A 87 12.68 -1.06 -8.48
CA GLY A 87 12.83 0.20 -9.23
C GLY A 87 11.78 1.29 -8.95
N ARG A 88 10.57 0.92 -8.50
CA ARG A 88 9.46 1.88 -8.30
C ARG A 88 8.57 1.49 -7.11
N LEU A 89 8.33 2.47 -6.24
CA LEU A 89 7.51 2.32 -5.04
C LEU A 89 6.25 3.20 -5.13
N TYR A 90 5.08 2.60 -4.89
CA TYR A 90 3.79 3.27 -4.86
C TYR A 90 3.20 3.13 -3.47
N VAL A 91 3.19 4.22 -2.70
CA VAL A 91 2.75 4.24 -1.30
C VAL A 91 1.32 4.75 -1.23
N ALA A 92 0.45 3.98 -0.57
CA ALA A 92 -0.93 4.31 -0.31
C ALA A 92 -1.16 4.47 1.19
N ILE A 93 -1.74 5.60 1.60
CA ILE A 93 -2.08 5.89 3.00
C ILE A 93 -3.53 6.34 3.11
N GLU A 94 -4.13 6.18 4.29
CA GLU A 94 -5.46 6.71 4.56
C GLU A 94 -5.45 8.24 4.59
N GLN A 95 -6.46 8.85 3.96
CA GLN A 95 -6.73 10.27 4.10
C GLN A 95 -7.43 10.56 5.42
N LEU A 96 -6.75 11.28 6.31
CA LEU A 96 -7.30 11.71 7.59
C LEU A 96 -8.47 12.69 7.38
N ASN A 97 -9.65 12.35 7.88
CA ASN A 97 -10.78 13.28 7.95
C ASN A 97 -10.74 14.03 9.28
N VAL A 98 -10.29 15.27 9.26
CA VAL A 98 -10.10 16.10 10.46
C VAL A 98 -11.37 16.87 10.79
N PHE A 99 -12.27 16.32 11.59
CA PHE A 99 -13.46 17.07 12.01
C PHE A 99 -13.92 16.71 13.42
N SER A 100 -13.13 17.08 14.43
CA SER A 100 -13.62 17.20 15.82
C SER A 100 -12.58 17.87 16.72
N PRO A 101 -12.92 18.95 17.45
CA PRO A 101 -12.08 19.52 18.49
C PRO A 101 -11.67 18.51 19.58
N LYS A 102 -12.50 17.48 19.83
CA LYS A 102 -12.23 16.42 20.81
C LYS A 102 -11.15 15.42 20.36
N LEU A 103 -10.73 15.46 19.09
CA LEU A 103 -9.75 14.53 18.51
C LEU A 103 -8.48 15.23 18.00
N GLN A 104 -8.29 16.53 18.29
CA GLN A 104 -7.16 17.31 17.76
C GLN A 104 -5.79 16.69 18.05
N ALA A 105 -5.53 16.24 19.27
CA ALA A 105 -4.27 15.59 19.63
C ALA A 105 -4.04 14.31 18.82
N LEU A 106 -5.05 13.43 18.73
CA LEU A 106 -4.98 12.23 17.88
C LEU A 106 -4.72 12.58 16.41
N THR A 107 -5.42 13.59 15.89
CA THR A 107 -5.23 14.04 14.51
C THR A 107 -3.83 14.58 14.28
N LEU A 108 -3.28 15.34 15.23
CA LEU A 108 -1.92 15.86 15.15
C LEU A 108 -0.89 14.73 15.15
N THR A 109 -1.03 13.75 16.06
CA THR A 109 -0.17 12.55 16.08
C THR A 109 -0.20 11.81 14.75
N LEU A 110 -1.40 11.56 14.19
CA LEU A 110 -1.54 10.86 12.92
C LEU A 110 -0.97 11.67 11.74
N ALA A 111 -1.12 13.00 11.77
CA ALA A 111 -0.50 13.88 10.78
C ALA A 111 1.03 13.86 10.86
N GLN A 112 1.60 13.82 12.07
CA GLN A 112 3.04 13.70 12.28
C GLN A 112 3.57 12.34 11.81
N ILE A 113 2.91 11.24 12.16
CA ILE A 113 3.25 9.89 11.69
C ILE A 113 3.18 9.83 10.16
N SER A 114 2.14 10.42 9.56
CA SER A 114 2.00 10.52 8.10
C SER A 114 3.15 11.33 7.50
N GLY A 115 3.52 12.46 8.10
CA GLY A 115 4.63 13.30 7.67
C GLY A 115 5.97 12.57 7.70
N ILE A 116 6.27 11.86 8.78
CA ILE A 116 7.48 11.03 8.91
C ILE A 116 7.51 9.97 7.81
N CYS A 117 6.40 9.24 7.61
CA CYS A 117 6.28 8.26 6.56
C CYS A 117 6.59 8.86 5.18
N VAL A 118 5.97 9.99 4.85
CA VAL A 118 6.18 10.64 3.54
C VAL A 118 7.62 11.09 3.37
N MET A 119 8.23 11.68 4.40
CA MET A 119 9.62 12.12 4.35
C MET A 119 10.61 10.95 4.21
N SER A 120 10.43 9.88 4.97
CA SER A 120 11.27 8.67 4.86
C SER A 120 11.16 8.04 3.47
N MET A 121 9.95 8.01 2.89
CA MET A 121 9.72 7.40 1.58
C MET A 121 10.24 8.29 0.43
N LEU A 122 9.93 9.59 0.43
CA LEU A 122 10.31 10.48 -0.67
C LEU A 122 11.78 10.93 -0.60
N GLY A 123 12.34 11.04 0.61
CA GLY A 123 13.72 11.48 0.82
C GLY A 123 14.75 10.42 0.45
N VAL A 124 14.38 9.13 0.55
CA VAL A 124 15.27 7.99 0.28
C VAL A 124 14.97 7.34 -1.07
N VAL A 125 13.72 7.44 -1.54
CA VAL A 125 13.26 6.80 -2.78
C VAL A 125 12.77 7.88 -3.75
N PRO A 126 13.64 8.43 -4.60
CA PRO A 126 13.27 9.50 -5.54
C PRO A 126 12.14 9.10 -6.50
N THR A 127 11.95 7.80 -6.72
CA THR A 127 10.89 7.24 -7.60
C THR A 127 9.59 6.92 -6.85
N ALA A 128 9.52 7.13 -5.53
CA ALA A 128 8.32 6.85 -4.77
C ALA A 128 7.16 7.78 -5.18
N ARG A 129 5.97 7.19 -5.30
CA ARG A 129 4.72 7.87 -5.63
C ARG A 129 3.75 7.68 -4.47
N LEU A 130 3.31 8.77 -3.86
CA LEU A 130 2.33 8.74 -2.78
C LEU A 130 0.92 8.94 -3.33
N LYS A 131 -0.05 8.20 -2.77
CA LYS A 131 -1.47 8.46 -2.96
C LYS A 131 -2.24 8.30 -1.65
N MET A 132 -3.10 9.26 -1.36
CA MET A 132 -4.00 9.19 -0.22
C MET A 132 -5.37 8.70 -0.68
N PHE A 133 -6.00 7.82 0.11
CA PHE A 133 -7.35 7.31 -0.16
C PHE A 133 -8.28 7.58 1.02
N HIS A 134 -9.50 8.02 0.73
CA HIS A 134 -10.56 7.99 1.73
C HIS A 134 -10.92 6.55 2.07
N ASN A 135 -11.04 6.25 3.36
CA ASN A 135 -11.43 4.94 3.88
C ASN A 135 -12.72 4.40 3.25
N LYS A 136 -13.74 5.26 3.11
CA LYS A 136 -15.00 4.90 2.44
C LYS A 136 -14.80 4.42 1.00
N THR A 137 -13.84 4.99 0.28
CA THR A 137 -13.50 4.58 -1.09
C THR A 137 -12.86 3.20 -1.10
N VAL A 138 -11.90 2.95 -0.21
CA VAL A 138 -11.25 1.64 -0.05
C VAL A 138 -12.27 0.58 0.32
N LYS A 139 -13.10 0.84 1.34
CA LYS A 139 -14.18 -0.07 1.77
C LYS A 139 -15.17 -0.39 0.66
N LYS A 140 -15.64 0.65 -0.05
CA LYS A 140 -16.55 0.47 -1.19
C LYS A 140 -15.91 -0.36 -2.29
N PHE A 141 -14.62 -0.16 -2.54
CA PHE A 141 -13.88 -0.90 -3.56
C PHE A 141 -13.73 -2.38 -3.21
N ILE A 142 -13.34 -2.70 -1.97
CA ILE A 142 -13.10 -4.08 -1.55
C ILE A 142 -14.40 -4.86 -1.33
N THR A 143 -15.39 -4.24 -0.71
CA THR A 143 -16.60 -4.95 -0.22
C THR A 143 -17.88 -4.60 -0.96
N GLY A 144 -17.84 -3.65 -1.89
CA GLY A 144 -19.02 -3.04 -2.50
C GLY A 144 -19.74 -1.99 -1.63
N SER A 145 -19.38 -1.86 -0.34
CA SER A 145 -20.02 -0.93 0.61
C SER A 145 -19.03 0.01 1.28
N GLY A 146 -19.28 1.33 1.18
CA GLY A 146 -18.47 2.34 1.87
C GLY A 146 -18.62 2.33 3.40
N ASN A 147 -19.63 1.62 3.92
CA ASN A 147 -19.92 1.50 5.35
C ASN A 147 -19.60 0.10 5.89
N ALA A 148 -18.78 -0.68 5.18
CA ALA A 148 -18.42 -2.03 5.62
C ALA A 148 -17.77 -2.05 7.01
N THR A 149 -18.10 -3.09 7.79
CA THR A 149 -17.50 -3.35 9.10
C THR A 149 -16.06 -3.86 8.94
N LYS A 150 -15.33 -3.90 10.04
CA LYS A 150 -13.98 -4.47 10.06
C LYS A 150 -14.00 -5.97 9.74
N GLU A 151 -14.98 -6.74 10.22
CA GLU A 151 -15.07 -8.16 9.88
C GLU A 151 -15.33 -8.37 8.39
N MET A 152 -16.18 -7.55 7.77
CA MET A 152 -16.43 -7.63 6.33
C MET A 152 -15.15 -7.38 5.53
N MET A 153 -14.37 -6.36 5.91
CA MET A 153 -13.07 -6.08 5.29
C MET A 153 -12.12 -7.26 5.43
N ILE A 154 -11.99 -7.81 6.65
CA ILE A 154 -11.14 -8.98 6.92
C ILE A 154 -11.56 -10.16 6.05
N ASN A 155 -12.85 -10.48 6.00
CA ASN A 155 -13.37 -11.62 5.24
C ASN A 155 -13.10 -11.49 3.74
N GLU A 156 -13.27 -10.31 3.15
CA GLU A 156 -12.98 -10.11 1.72
C GLU A 156 -11.48 -10.19 1.43
N ILE A 157 -10.64 -9.63 2.30
CA ILE A 157 -9.19 -9.73 2.15
C ILE A 157 -8.71 -11.18 2.30
N GLU A 158 -9.27 -11.96 3.23
CA GLU A 158 -8.94 -13.39 3.40
C GLU A 158 -9.37 -14.25 2.20
N LYS A 159 -10.39 -13.83 1.44
CA LYS A 159 -10.73 -14.49 0.17
C LYS A 159 -9.73 -14.18 -0.93
N MET A 160 -9.24 -12.95 -0.98
CA MET A 160 -8.25 -12.49 -1.98
C MET A 160 -6.86 -13.07 -1.71
N TYR A 161 -6.49 -13.15 -0.44
CA TYR A 161 -5.20 -13.62 0.06
C TYR A 161 -5.44 -14.72 1.10
N PRO A 162 -5.82 -15.93 0.65
CA PRO A 162 -6.10 -17.05 1.54
C PRO A 162 -4.85 -17.42 2.34
N ARG A 163 -5.04 -17.78 3.60
CA ARG A 163 -3.92 -18.08 4.50
C ARG A 163 -3.49 -19.54 4.37
N PRO A 164 -2.18 -19.84 4.50
CA PRO A 164 -1.70 -21.21 4.54
C PRO A 164 -2.20 -21.89 5.82
N SER A 165 -2.40 -23.20 5.74
CA SER A 165 -2.69 -24.03 6.91
C SER A 165 -1.61 -23.85 7.98
N GLY A 166 -2.00 -23.45 9.20
CA GLY A 166 -1.10 -23.31 10.36
C GLY A 166 -0.87 -21.87 10.85
N PHE A 167 -1.41 -20.85 10.15
CA PHE A 167 -1.39 -19.46 10.60
C PHE A 167 -2.55 -19.16 11.59
N PRO A 168 -2.51 -18.05 12.38
CA PRO A 168 -3.54 -17.69 13.36
C PRO A 168 -4.96 -17.69 12.78
N LYS A 169 -6.03 -17.74 13.60
CA LYS A 169 -7.41 -17.93 13.10
C LYS A 169 -8.00 -16.78 12.26
N SER A 170 -7.58 -15.52 12.44
CA SER A 170 -8.00 -14.40 11.57
C SER A 170 -6.88 -13.37 11.35
N LEU A 171 -6.92 -12.65 10.23
CA LEU A 171 -6.15 -11.41 10.05
C LEU A 171 -6.60 -10.36 11.08
N SER A 172 -5.66 -9.57 11.59
CA SER A 172 -5.96 -8.36 12.36
C SER A 172 -6.52 -7.27 11.45
N SER A 173 -7.37 -6.38 11.98
CA SER A 173 -7.94 -5.27 11.18
C SER A 173 -6.87 -4.45 10.47
N ASP A 174 -5.78 -4.13 11.15
CA ASP A 174 -4.77 -3.20 10.62
C ASP A 174 -3.99 -3.84 9.45
N ARG A 175 -3.86 -5.17 9.45
CA ARG A 175 -3.34 -5.91 8.28
C ARG A 175 -4.32 -5.88 7.12
N ALA A 176 -5.59 -6.16 7.39
CA ALA A 176 -6.61 -6.15 6.35
C ALA A 176 -6.75 -4.76 5.70
N ASP A 177 -6.75 -3.70 6.51
CA ASP A 177 -6.84 -2.32 6.04
C ASP A 177 -5.60 -1.92 5.23
N SER A 178 -4.39 -2.29 5.67
CA SER A 178 -3.16 -2.03 4.89
C SER A 178 -3.07 -2.84 3.57
N ILE A 179 -3.50 -4.11 3.55
CA ILE A 179 -3.60 -4.90 2.30
C ILE A 179 -4.62 -4.26 1.35
N ALA A 180 -5.81 -3.89 1.87
CA ALA A 180 -6.84 -3.22 1.09
C ALA A 180 -6.34 -1.91 0.46
N MET A 181 -5.55 -1.14 1.21
CA MET A 181 -4.94 0.11 0.77
C MET A 181 -3.96 -0.13 -0.40
N ALA A 182 -3.07 -1.11 -0.25
CA ALA A 182 -2.11 -1.52 -1.28
C ALA A 182 -2.83 -1.98 -2.57
N TYR A 183 -3.82 -2.86 -2.40
CA TYR A 183 -4.59 -3.43 -3.49
C TYR A 183 -5.40 -2.38 -4.25
N THR A 184 -5.99 -1.42 -3.52
CA THR A 184 -6.69 -0.29 -4.12
C THR A 184 -5.75 0.54 -5.00
N TYR A 185 -4.51 0.78 -4.56
CA TYR A 185 -3.56 1.54 -5.38
C TYR A 185 -3.12 0.76 -6.62
N LEU A 186 -2.80 -0.54 -6.46
CA LEU A 186 -2.49 -1.42 -7.60
C LEU A 186 -3.61 -1.39 -8.64
N TRP A 187 -4.87 -1.51 -8.21
CA TRP A 187 -6.03 -1.47 -9.11
C TRP A 187 -6.15 -0.14 -9.84
N VAL A 188 -6.03 1.00 -9.13
CA VAL A 188 -6.11 2.32 -9.76
C VAL A 188 -4.97 2.54 -10.75
N TRP A 189 -3.77 2.04 -10.42
CA TRP A 189 -2.63 2.10 -11.33
C TRP A 189 -2.87 1.27 -12.59
N ASN A 190 -3.33 0.02 -12.44
CA ASN A 190 -3.67 -0.84 -13.58
C ASN A 190 -4.74 -0.21 -14.47
N HIS A 191 -5.79 0.38 -13.88
CA HIS A 191 -6.88 1.00 -14.65
C HIS A 191 -6.42 2.23 -15.44
N ARG A 192 -5.58 3.09 -14.84
CA ARG A 192 -5.03 4.26 -15.56
C ARG A 192 -4.17 3.83 -16.74
N ASN A 193 -3.22 2.92 -16.52
CA ASN A 193 -2.32 2.49 -17.59
C ASN A 193 -3.05 1.69 -18.69
N ASN A 194 -4.13 0.98 -18.37
CA ASN A 194 -4.94 0.30 -19.38
C ASN A 194 -5.83 1.27 -20.17
N GLN A 195 -6.30 2.36 -19.56
CA GLN A 195 -6.99 3.45 -20.29
C GLN A 195 -6.03 4.22 -21.20
N ASP A 196 -4.81 4.50 -20.75
CA ASP A 196 -3.83 5.20 -21.57
C ASP A 196 -3.42 4.36 -22.80
N LYS A 197 -3.28 3.05 -22.64
CA LYS A 197 -3.04 2.11 -23.76
C LYS A 197 -4.20 2.05 -24.76
N SER A 198 -5.45 2.11 -24.30
CA SER A 198 -6.60 2.07 -25.21
C SER A 198 -6.75 3.38 -26.00
N VAL A 199 -6.48 4.52 -25.36
CA VAL A 199 -6.43 5.84 -26.04
C VAL A 199 -5.30 5.89 -27.05
N GLU A 200 -4.12 5.37 -26.72
CA GLU A 200 -2.97 5.30 -27.64
C GLU A 200 -3.24 4.35 -28.82
N GLN A 201 -3.91 3.22 -28.59
CA GLN A 201 -4.36 2.32 -29.66
C GLN A 201 -5.42 2.97 -30.56
N LEU A 202 -6.37 3.70 -29.99
CA LEU A 202 -7.38 4.46 -30.75
C LEU A 202 -6.74 5.60 -31.55
N ALA A 203 -5.77 6.32 -30.97
CA ALA A 203 -5.02 7.36 -31.66
C ALA A 203 -4.18 6.77 -32.82
N ASN A 204 -3.49 5.65 -32.58
CA ASN A 204 -2.72 4.96 -33.61
C ASN A 204 -3.60 4.39 -34.73
N HIS A 205 -4.79 3.90 -34.42
CA HIS A 205 -5.76 3.47 -35.44
C HIS A 205 -6.34 4.65 -36.24
N ALA A 206 -6.63 5.77 -35.58
CA ALA A 206 -7.09 7.00 -36.24
C ALA A 206 -6.01 7.61 -37.15
N VAL A 207 -4.74 7.58 -36.74
CA VAL A 207 -3.61 8.01 -37.57
C VAL A 207 -3.41 7.09 -38.77
N ARG A 208 -3.45 5.76 -38.56
CA ARG A 208 -3.32 4.77 -39.66
C ARG A 208 -4.46 4.86 -40.67
N SER A 209 -5.70 5.04 -40.22
CA SER A 209 -6.86 5.19 -41.11
C SER A 209 -6.84 6.52 -41.88
N LYS A 210 -6.33 7.59 -41.27
CA LYS A 210 -6.11 8.88 -41.95
C LYS A 210 -5.01 8.80 -43.03
N ILE A 211 -3.91 8.09 -42.74
CA ILE A 211 -2.83 7.85 -43.71
C ILE A 211 -3.31 6.94 -44.85
N ALA A 212 -4.05 5.87 -44.55
CA ALA A 212 -4.62 4.98 -45.57
C ALA A 212 -5.54 5.74 -46.55
N ARG A 213 -6.42 6.62 -46.04
CA ARG A 213 -7.26 7.51 -46.88
C ARG A 213 -6.47 8.51 -47.73
N GLN A 214 -5.27 8.91 -47.31
CA GLN A 214 -4.42 9.82 -48.07
C GLN A 214 -3.58 9.09 -49.14
N LEU A 215 -3.46 7.76 -49.04
CA LEU A 215 -2.75 6.91 -49.99
C LEU A 215 -3.68 6.24 -51.02
N GLU A 216 -5.00 6.41 -50.90
CA GLU A 216 -6.00 6.02 -51.92
C GLU A 216 -6.17 7.09 -53.02
N ILE A 217 -5.05 7.57 -53.58
CA ILE A 217 -4.96 8.40 -54.79
C ILE A 217 -4.06 7.66 -55.78
#